data_AF-A0A6J4Y1B9-F1
#
_entry.id   AF-A0A6J4Y1B9-F1
#
_cell.length_a   1.000
_cell.length_b   1.000
_cell.length_c   1.000
_cell.angle_alpha   90.00
_cell.angle_beta   90.00
_cell.angle_gamma   90.00
#
_symmetry.space_group_name_H-M   'P 1'
#
loop_
_entity.id
_entity.type
_entity.pdbx_description
1 polymer ?
#
loop_
_entity_poly.entity_id
_entity_poly.type
_entity_poly.pdbx_seq_one_letter_code
_entity_poly.pdbx_strand_id
1 'polypeptide(L)'
;MPAKKLKYWFDKDLAVLLSEKIQRYYKGFDTREFVKEIDEKTENLELKERIELVADQMQAKLPTDFKEAIEICRKILGSENEKETVSEDLPARD
;
A
#
# COMPACT_ATOMS: atom_id res chain seq x y z
N MET A 1 -24.16 9.81 2.65
CA MET A 1 -23.66 8.47 2.27
C MET A 1 -22.92 7.91 3.48
N PRO A 2 -23.14 6.66 3.90
CA PRO A 2 -22.37 6.08 5.01
C PRO A 2 -20.88 6.02 4.63
N ALA A 3 -20.00 6.36 5.58
CA ALA A 3 -18.56 6.29 5.37
C ALA A 3 -18.12 4.83 5.18
N LYS A 4 -17.29 4.58 4.16
CA LYS A 4 -16.67 3.26 3.90
C LYS A 4 -15.85 2.86 5.13
N LYS A 5 -16.12 1.68 5.72
CA LYS A 5 -15.33 1.14 6.85
C LYS A 5 -13.86 1.01 6.44
N LEU A 6 -12.93 1.27 7.37
CA LEU A 6 -11.49 1.28 7.08
C LEU A 6 -11.00 0.03 6.34
N LYS A 7 -11.43 -1.17 6.77
CA LYS A 7 -11.02 -2.44 6.14
C LYS A 7 -11.34 -2.55 4.66
N TYR A 8 -12.42 -1.91 4.21
CA TYR A 8 -12.80 -1.96 2.82
C TYR A 8 -11.91 -1.08 1.94
N TRP A 9 -11.07 -0.19 2.49
CA TRP A 9 -10.08 0.53 1.69
C TRP A 9 -8.88 -0.33 1.27
N PHE A 10 -8.72 -1.51 1.88
CA PHE A 10 -7.73 -2.50 1.50
C PHE A 10 -8.42 -3.56 0.62
N ASP A 11 -8.65 -3.18 -0.63
CA ASP A 11 -9.40 -3.93 -1.63
C ASP A 11 -8.74 -3.83 -3.02
N LYS A 12 -9.43 -4.34 -4.04
CA LYS A 12 -9.02 -4.28 -5.44
C LYS A 12 -8.65 -2.88 -5.92
N ASP A 13 -9.40 -1.85 -5.52
CA ASP A 13 -9.16 -0.49 -6.00
C ASP A 13 -7.82 0.04 -5.49
N LEU A 14 -7.49 -0.26 -4.22
CA LEU A 14 -6.15 0.02 -3.69
C LEU A 14 -5.07 -0.76 -4.45
N ALA A 15 -5.31 -2.04 -4.74
CA ALA A 15 -4.36 -2.87 -5.47
C ALA A 15 -4.06 -2.29 -6.87
N VAL A 16 -5.10 -1.87 -7.60
CA VAL A 16 -4.97 -1.21 -8.91
C VAL A 16 -4.16 0.07 -8.76
N LEU A 17 -4.53 0.95 -7.83
CA LEU A 17 -3.83 2.21 -7.60
C LEU A 17 -2.34 2.01 -7.29
N LEU A 18 -2.01 1.07 -6.40
CA LEU A 18 -0.63 0.77 -6.04
C LEU A 18 0.14 0.21 -7.26
N SER A 19 -0.45 -0.74 -7.97
CA SER A 19 0.18 -1.39 -9.13
C SER A 19 0.52 -0.39 -10.25
N GLU A 20 -0.38 0.53 -10.56
CA GLU A 20 -0.15 1.59 -11.56
C GLU A 20 0.99 2.53 -11.15
N LYS A 21 1.08 2.87 -9.87
CA LYS A 21 2.18 3.71 -9.35
C LYS A 21 3.51 2.95 -9.39
N ILE A 22 3.53 1.69 -8.97
CA ILE A 22 4.73 0.85 -8.96
C ILE A 22 5.25 0.63 -10.38
N GLN A 23 4.38 0.32 -11.34
CA GLN A 23 4.75 0.09 -12.74
C GLN A 23 5.44 1.29 -13.41
N ARG A 24 5.31 2.50 -12.87
CA ARG A 24 6.07 3.67 -13.36
C ARG A 24 7.57 3.52 -13.12
N TYR A 25 7.95 2.86 -12.03
CA TYR A 25 9.34 2.72 -11.56
C TYR A 25 9.88 1.29 -11.67
N TYR A 26 9.01 0.28 -11.70
CA TYR A 26 9.36 -1.13 -11.85
C TYR A 26 8.48 -1.80 -12.90
N LYS A 27 8.96 -1.81 -14.15
CA LYS A 27 8.20 -2.30 -15.32
C LYS A 27 7.87 -3.78 -15.27
N GLY A 28 8.65 -4.56 -14.52
CA GLY A 28 8.43 -6.00 -14.31
C GLY A 28 7.33 -6.35 -13.31
N PHE A 29 6.68 -5.36 -12.68
CA PHE A 29 5.65 -5.61 -11.68
C PHE A 29 4.43 -6.32 -12.29
N ASP A 30 4.14 -7.54 -11.82
CA ASP A 30 2.97 -8.31 -12.23
C ASP A 30 1.68 -7.75 -11.60
N THR A 31 1.19 -6.69 -12.22
CA THR A 31 -0.05 -6.01 -11.83
C THR A 31 -1.25 -6.93 -11.89
N ARG A 32 -1.30 -7.82 -12.90
CA ARG A 32 -2.47 -8.68 -13.10
C ARG A 32 -2.60 -9.65 -11.95
N GLU A 33 -1.51 -10.34 -11.61
CA GLU A 33 -1.51 -11.27 -10.49
C GLU A 33 -1.70 -10.54 -9.16
N PHE A 34 -1.06 -9.37 -8.97
CA PHE A 34 -1.17 -8.59 -7.73
C PHE A 34 -2.63 -8.20 -7.42
N VAL A 35 -3.31 -7.63 -8.41
CA VAL A 35 -4.71 -7.20 -8.27
C VAL A 35 -5.63 -8.39 -8.07
N LYS A 36 -5.42 -9.47 -8.83
CA LYS A 36 -6.23 -10.70 -8.72
C LYS A 36 -6.15 -11.29 -7.30
N GLU A 37 -4.93 -11.46 -6.78
CA GLU A 37 -4.70 -12.06 -5.45
C GLU A 37 -5.36 -11.24 -4.33
N ILE A 38 -5.31 -9.91 -4.41
CA ILE A 38 -5.94 -9.04 -3.42
C ILE A 38 -7.47 -9.08 -3.54
N ASP A 39 -8.01 -9.04 -4.76
CA ASP A 39 -9.46 -9.08 -5.01
C ASP A 39 -10.07 -10.38 -4.45
N GLU A 40 -9.47 -11.53 -4.77
CA GLU A 40 -9.98 -12.85 -4.38
C GLU A 40 -9.82 -13.13 -2.88
N LYS A 41 -8.71 -12.70 -2.26
CA LYS A 41 -8.42 -13.08 -0.87
C LYS A 41 -9.01 -12.15 0.17
N THR A 42 -9.36 -10.90 -0.18
CA THR A 42 -9.84 -9.93 0.83
C THR A 42 -11.28 -10.16 1.30
N GLU A 43 -12.11 -10.91 0.56
CA GLU A 43 -13.57 -11.05 0.80
C GLU A 43 -13.91 -11.34 2.27
N ASN A 44 -13.21 -12.30 2.89
CA ASN A 44 -13.48 -12.78 4.25
C ASN A 44 -12.48 -12.29 5.31
N LEU A 45 -11.58 -11.37 4.95
CA LEU A 45 -10.53 -10.90 5.84
C LEU A 45 -10.92 -9.64 6.61
N GLU A 46 -10.47 -9.56 7.86
CA GLU A 46 -10.55 -8.35 8.68
C GLU A 46 -9.39 -7.39 8.38
N LEU A 47 -9.48 -6.17 8.93
CA LEU A 47 -8.56 -5.07 8.61
C LEU A 47 -7.08 -5.48 8.64
N LYS A 48 -6.64 -6.12 9.73
CA LYS A 48 -5.24 -6.50 9.92
C LYS A 48 -4.79 -7.50 8.84
N GLU A 49 -5.60 -8.51 8.57
CA GLU A 49 -5.31 -9.55 7.58
C GLU A 49 -5.29 -8.99 6.16
N ARG A 50 -6.14 -8.01 5.85
CA ARG A 50 -6.11 -7.31 4.55
C ARG A 50 -4.83 -6.49 4.37
N ILE A 51 -4.36 -5.79 5.41
CA ILE A 51 -3.09 -5.04 5.38
C ILE A 51 -1.92 -6.00 5.15
N GLU A 52 -1.88 -7.09 5.90
CA GLU A 52 -0.84 -8.12 5.80
C GLU A 52 -0.82 -8.75 4.42
N LEU A 53 -1.98 -9.13 3.87
CA LEU A 53 -2.09 -9.63 2.50
C LEU A 53 -1.51 -8.65 1.46
N VAL A 54 -1.85 -7.35 1.56
CA VAL A 54 -1.31 -6.35 0.62
C VAL A 54 0.22 -6.24 0.75
N ALA A 55 0.73 -6.23 1.98
CA ALA A 55 2.17 -6.16 2.24
C ALA A 55 2.90 -7.40 1.70
N ASP A 56 2.36 -8.61 1.94
CA ASP A 56 2.93 -9.86 1.45
C ASP A 56 2.92 -9.91 -0.08
N GLN A 57 1.83 -9.48 -0.71
CA GLN A 57 1.75 -9.41 -2.17
C GLN A 57 2.70 -8.37 -2.76
N MET A 58 2.95 -7.26 -2.07
CA MET A 58 3.98 -6.30 -2.46
C MET A 58 5.37 -6.91 -2.33
N GLN A 59 5.69 -7.55 -1.20
CA GLN A 59 6.98 -8.19 -0.99
C GLN A 59 7.26 -9.29 -2.03
N ALA A 60 6.25 -10.10 -2.36
CA ALA A 60 6.38 -11.18 -3.34
C ALA A 60 6.63 -10.69 -4.78
N LYS A 61 6.23 -9.45 -5.09
CA LYS A 61 6.23 -8.91 -6.46
C LYS A 61 7.16 -7.72 -6.66
N LEU A 62 7.72 -7.15 -5.60
CA LEU A 62 8.79 -6.16 -5.67
C LEU A 62 10.16 -6.84 -5.85
N PRO A 63 11.19 -6.08 -6.22
CA PRO A 63 12.56 -6.59 -6.25
C PRO A 63 12.97 -7.22 -4.92
N THR A 64 13.75 -8.29 -4.98
CA THR A 64 14.28 -8.98 -3.79
C THR A 64 15.35 -8.17 -3.05
N ASP A 65 16.03 -7.26 -3.76
CA ASP A 65 16.92 -6.29 -3.13
C ASP A 65 16.11 -5.26 -2.32
N PHE A 66 16.38 -5.22 -1.02
CA PHE A 66 15.65 -4.35 -0.10
C PHE A 66 15.81 -2.86 -0.44
N LYS A 67 16.99 -2.43 -0.89
CA LYS A 67 17.24 -1.01 -1.21
C LYS A 67 16.48 -0.59 -2.47
N GLU A 68 16.38 -1.48 -3.45
CA GLU A 68 15.59 -1.24 -4.64
C GLU A 68 14.08 -1.19 -4.32
N ALA A 69 13.59 -2.16 -3.54
CA ALA A 69 12.19 -2.23 -3.15
C ALA A 69 11.75 -1.00 -2.33
N ILE A 70 12.55 -0.59 -1.33
CA ILE A 70 12.20 0.58 -0.49
C ILE A 70 12.24 1.88 -1.29
N GLU A 71 13.13 2.01 -2.27
CA GLU A 71 13.18 3.18 -3.14
C GLU A 71 11.95 3.28 -4.05
N ILE A 72 11.44 2.14 -4.54
CA ILE A 72 10.15 2.10 -5.25
C ILE A 72 9.01 2.53 -4.32
N CYS A 73 8.94 1.98 -3.11
CA CYS A 73 7.94 2.36 -2.11
C CYS A 73 7.97 3.87 -1.83
N ARG A 74 9.17 4.44 -1.65
CA ARG A 74 9.34 5.88 -1.42
C ARG A 74 8.84 6.73 -2.58
N LYS A 75 9.04 6.29 -3.82
CA LYS A 75 8.59 7.01 -5.03
C LYS A 75 7.09 6.98 -5.29
N ILE A 76 6.37 6.01 -4.71
CA ILE A 76 4.90 5.89 -4.87
C ILE A 76 4.11 6.53 -3.73
N LEU A 77 4.78 6.98 -2.67
CA LEU A 77 4.19 7.78 -1.60
C LEU A 77 3.48 9.01 -2.20
N GLY A 78 2.34 9.36 -1.62
CA GLY A 78 1.64 10.60 -1.96
C GLY A 78 2.33 11.82 -1.36
N SER A 79 1.68 12.98 -1.50
CA SER A 79 2.01 14.13 -0.65
C SER A 79 1.90 13.75 0.81
N GLU A 80 2.71 14.39 1.65
CA GLU A 80 2.63 14.24 3.10
C GLU A 80 1.20 14.54 3.58
N ASN A 81 0.73 13.74 4.53
CA ASN A 81 -0.58 13.91 5.11
C ASN A 81 -0.51 14.96 6.21
N GLU A 82 -0.71 16.23 5.85
CA GLU A 82 -0.63 17.39 6.76
C GLU A 82 -1.52 17.27 8.01
N LYS A 83 -2.56 16.43 7.95
CA LYS A 83 -3.55 16.25 9.03
C LYS A 83 -3.24 15.10 9.98
N GLU A 84 -2.25 14.25 9.69
CA GLU A 84 -1.84 13.17 10.59
C GLU A 84 -0.82 13.63 11.64
N THR A 85 0.05 14.57 11.29
CA THR A 85 1.15 15.05 12.15
C THR A 85 0.86 16.37 12.87
N VAL A 86 -0.41 16.71 13.09
CA VAL A 86 -0.76 17.71 14.12
C VAL A 86 -0.64 17.03 15.49
N SER A 87 0.56 16.57 15.84
CA SER A 87 0.94 16.51 17.23
C SER A 87 1.05 17.95 17.69
N GLU A 88 0.05 18.42 18.43
CA GLU A 88 0.26 19.50 19.39
C GLU A 88 1.54 19.16 20.20
N ASP A 89 2.53 20.05 20.11
CA ASP A 89 3.63 20.22 21.05
C ASP A 89 4.45 18.99 21.47
N LEU A 90 5.39 18.56 20.63
CA LEU A 90 6.66 18.02 21.15
C LEU A 90 7.78 19.03 20.86
N PRO A 91 8.41 19.64 21.88
CA PRO A 91 9.56 20.49 21.67
C PRO A 91 10.68 19.69 20.99
N ALA A 92 11.46 20.39 20.16
CA ALA A 92 12.64 19.84 19.52
C ALA A 92 13.48 19.08 20.57
N ARG A 93 13.86 17.84 20.25
CA ARG A 93 14.79 17.10 21.09
C ARG A 93 16.15 17.80 20.99
N ASP A 94 16.58 18.39 22.11
CA ASP A 94 17.95 18.84 22.33
C ASP A 94 18.96 17.69 22.23
#